data_AF-A0A6P7FHU7-F1
#
_entry.id   AF-A0A6P7FHU7-F1
#
_cell.length_a   1.000
_cell.length_b   1.000
_cell.length_c   1.000
_cell.angle_alpha   90.00
_cell.angle_beta   90.00
_cell.angle_gamma   90.00
#
_symmetry.space_group_name_H-M   'P 1'
#
loop_
_entity.id
_entity.type
_entity.pdbx_description
1 polymer ?
#
loop_
_entity_poly.entity_id
_entity_poly.type
_entity_poly.pdbx_seq_one_letter_code
_entity_poly.pdbx_strand_id
1 'polypeptide(L)'
;MFRIVIFTFIVRFVFVDCEVCESMDIRNDPKRLKVLENCTEIWGSLQIVLFENDDYYGYFSEKDYENYVFPKLRVISGSLFMFNLTHLNSIGQLFPNLNQIQGRSLIHDYSLILYGNTQLKENGTLETRKVYRMRKH
;
A
#
# COMPACT_ATOMS: atom_id res chain seq x y z
N MET A 1 -15.72 28.64 -43.95
CA MET A 1 -15.86 28.76 -42.49
C MET A 1 -15.87 27.40 -41.77
N PHE A 2 -15.12 26.39 -42.24
CA PHE A 2 -15.18 25.00 -41.73
C PHE A 2 -13.79 24.37 -41.52
N ARG A 3 -12.76 25.18 -41.26
CA ARG A 3 -11.36 24.70 -41.17
C ARG A 3 -10.67 24.96 -39.82
N ILE A 4 -11.36 25.56 -38.85
CA ILE A 4 -10.71 26.07 -37.62
C ILE A 4 -11.06 25.24 -36.36
N VAL A 5 -12.12 24.43 -36.37
CA VAL A 5 -12.64 23.79 -35.13
C VAL A 5 -12.05 22.38 -34.87
N ILE A 6 -11.39 21.76 -35.84
CA ILE A 6 -10.93 20.36 -35.71
C ILE A 6 -9.55 20.26 -35.03
N PHE A 7 -8.76 21.34 -34.97
CA PHE A 7 -7.35 21.27 -34.53
C PHE A 7 -7.13 21.52 -33.03
N THR A 8 -8.15 21.93 -32.26
CA THR A 8 -8.02 22.29 -30.84
C THR A 8 -8.50 21.22 -29.86
N PHE A 9 -8.91 20.04 -30.33
CA PHE A 9 -9.39 18.95 -29.48
C PHE A 9 -8.41 17.77 -29.41
N ILE A 10 -7.10 18.05 -29.32
CA ILE A 10 -6.14 17.06 -28.83
C ILE A 10 -6.37 16.97 -27.32
N VAL A 11 -7.42 16.25 -26.94
CA VAL A 11 -7.65 15.81 -25.56
C VAL A 11 -6.35 15.19 -25.11
N ARG A 12 -5.67 15.79 -24.13
CA ARG A 12 -4.63 15.09 -23.38
C ARG A 12 -5.34 14.01 -22.60
N PHE A 13 -5.58 12.88 -23.26
CA PHE A 13 -5.81 11.62 -22.59
C PHE A 13 -4.53 11.35 -21.80
N VAL A 14 -4.52 11.78 -20.55
CA VAL A 14 -3.57 11.29 -19.57
C VAL A 14 -3.95 9.83 -19.39
N PHE A 15 -3.31 8.95 -20.15
CA PHE A 15 -3.30 7.53 -19.85
C PHE A 15 -2.58 7.42 -18.51
N VAL A 16 -3.37 7.29 -17.44
CA VAL A 16 -2.85 6.86 -16.15
C VAL A 16 -2.61 5.37 -16.33
N ASP A 17 -1.35 4.97 -16.57
CA ASP A 17 -0.96 3.56 -16.56
C ASP A 17 -1.25 3.00 -15.16
N CYS A 18 -2.41 2.38 -15.03
CA CYS A 18 -2.88 1.77 -13.80
C CYS A 18 -2.56 0.28 -13.86
N GLU A 19 -1.49 -0.13 -13.18
CA GLU A 19 -1.24 -1.55 -12.98
C GLU A 19 -2.08 -2.03 -11.79
N VAL A 20 -3.00 -2.94 -12.09
CA VAL A 20 -3.88 -3.56 -11.10
C VAL A 20 -3.27 -4.89 -10.68
N CYS A 21 -2.97 -5.01 -9.38
CA CYS A 21 -2.43 -6.21 -8.77
C CYS A 21 -3.55 -6.96 -8.02
N GLU A 22 -3.45 -8.30 -7.98
CA GLU A 22 -4.36 -9.12 -7.16
C GLU A 22 -3.97 -9.12 -5.68
N SER A 23 -4.65 -9.92 -4.87
CA SER A 23 -4.27 -10.12 -3.46
C SER A 23 -2.83 -10.64 -3.37
N MET A 24 -2.07 -10.10 -2.42
CA MET A 24 -0.67 -10.43 -2.24
C MET A 24 -0.38 -10.80 -0.79
N ASP A 25 0.42 -11.83 -0.60
CA ASP A 25 0.94 -12.28 0.70
C ASP A 25 2.47 -12.35 0.61
N ILE A 26 3.13 -11.41 1.27
CA ILE A 26 4.58 -11.21 1.24
C ILE A 26 5.12 -11.60 2.61
N ARG A 27 5.94 -12.66 2.64
CA ARG A 27 6.48 -13.20 3.88
C ARG A 27 8.00 -13.34 3.88
N ASN A 28 8.58 -13.21 5.08
CA ASN A 28 9.97 -13.50 5.45
C ASN A 28 10.99 -12.53 4.85
N ASP A 29 11.12 -12.50 3.51
CA ASP A 29 12.17 -11.76 2.82
C ASP A 29 11.69 -10.37 2.38
N PRO A 30 12.27 -9.26 2.91
CA PRO A 30 11.91 -7.91 2.51
C PRO A 30 12.15 -7.63 1.02
N LYS A 31 13.08 -8.33 0.36
CA LYS A 31 13.32 -8.15 -1.09
C LYS A 31 12.08 -8.46 -1.92
N ARG A 32 11.18 -9.31 -1.42
CA ARG A 32 9.91 -9.66 -2.08
C ARG A 32 8.93 -8.49 -2.12
N LEU A 33 9.12 -7.46 -1.29
CA LEU A 33 8.32 -6.23 -1.36
C LEU A 33 8.39 -5.57 -2.74
N LYS A 34 9.49 -5.77 -3.50
CA LYS A 34 9.65 -5.21 -4.85
C LYS A 34 8.59 -5.64 -5.86
N VAL A 35 7.83 -6.70 -5.59
CA VAL A 35 6.66 -7.05 -6.41
C VAL A 35 5.61 -5.93 -6.45
N LEU A 36 5.63 -5.00 -5.48
CA LEU A 36 4.73 -3.86 -5.38
C LEU A 36 5.18 -2.64 -6.21
N GLU A 37 6.36 -2.67 -6.85
CA GLU A 37 6.97 -1.52 -7.54
C GLU A 37 6.06 -0.85 -8.58
N ASN A 38 5.27 -1.66 -9.29
CA ASN A 38 4.37 -1.15 -10.32
C ASN A 38 2.89 -1.11 -9.93
N CYS A 39 2.50 -1.76 -8.84
CA CYS A 39 1.11 -1.81 -8.38
C CYS A 39 0.59 -0.40 -8.07
N THR A 40 -0.44 0.01 -8.81
CA THR A 40 -1.17 1.27 -8.58
C THR A 40 -2.40 1.03 -7.72
N GLU A 41 -3.08 -0.09 -7.95
CA GLU A 41 -4.21 -0.56 -7.15
C GLU A 41 -4.07 -2.05 -6.83
N ILE A 42 -4.49 -2.44 -5.62
CA ILE A 42 -4.62 -3.84 -5.23
C ILE A 42 -6.10 -4.21 -5.15
N TRP A 43 -6.52 -5.12 -6.02
CA TRP A 43 -7.87 -5.69 -6.05
C TRP A 43 -7.93 -6.92 -5.15
N GLY A 44 -7.89 -6.66 -3.84
CA GLY A 44 -7.82 -7.71 -2.85
C GLY A 44 -7.16 -7.24 -1.57
N SER A 45 -6.63 -8.18 -0.80
CA SER A 45 -5.94 -7.89 0.44
C SER A 45 -4.42 -7.95 0.26
N LEU A 46 -3.71 -7.09 0.98
CA LEU A 46 -2.25 -7.08 1.07
C LEU A 46 -1.85 -7.54 2.48
N GLN A 47 -1.10 -8.63 2.55
CA GLN A 47 -0.53 -9.14 3.78
C GLN A 47 0.99 -9.06 3.69
N ILE A 48 1.60 -8.43 4.69
CA ILE A 48 3.05 -8.32 4.82
C ILE A 48 3.45 -8.85 6.19
N VAL A 49 4.23 -9.92 6.19
CA VAL A 49 4.71 -10.59 7.40
C VAL A 49 6.22 -10.75 7.30
N LEU A 50 6.96 -9.87 7.95
CA LEU A 50 8.41 -9.97 7.94
C LEU A 50 8.87 -10.61 9.25
N PHE A 51 9.81 -11.54 9.15
CA PHE A 51 10.50 -12.05 10.34
C PHE A 51 11.84 -11.35 10.36
N GLU A 52 11.97 -10.38 11.26
CA GLU A 52 13.22 -9.73 11.53
C GLU A 52 14.22 -10.73 12.11
N ASN A 53 15.51 -10.56 11.80
CA ASN A 53 16.62 -11.16 12.55
C ASN A 53 16.64 -12.70 12.57
N ASP A 54 16.56 -13.31 11.39
CA ASP A 54 17.04 -14.68 11.18
C ASP A 54 18.46 -14.60 10.62
N ASP A 55 19.34 -15.52 11.04
CA ASP A 55 20.70 -15.74 10.49
C ASP A 55 20.72 -15.75 8.96
N TYR A 56 19.58 -16.05 8.32
CA TYR A 56 19.42 -16.12 6.88
C TYR A 56 19.08 -14.78 6.18
N TYR A 57 18.34 -13.87 6.83
CA TYR A 57 17.80 -12.65 6.18
C TYR A 57 18.47 -11.34 6.64
N GLY A 58 19.26 -11.38 7.71
CA GLY A 58 20.04 -10.24 8.19
C GLY A 58 19.25 -9.23 9.01
N TYR A 59 19.97 -8.24 9.56
CA TYR A 59 19.39 -7.17 10.38
C TYR A 59 18.70 -6.14 9.49
N PHE A 60 17.42 -5.87 9.73
CA PHE A 60 16.62 -4.94 8.94
C PHE A 60 16.34 -3.66 9.75
N SER A 61 17.02 -2.57 9.40
CA SER A 61 16.96 -1.30 10.13
C SER A 61 15.97 -0.32 9.50
N GLU A 62 15.70 0.79 10.20
CA GLU A 62 14.85 1.87 9.69
C GLU A 62 15.30 2.38 8.30
N LYS A 63 16.62 2.49 8.09
CA LYS A 63 17.21 2.97 6.83
C LYS A 63 16.97 2.02 5.66
N ASP A 64 16.79 0.73 5.94
CA ASP A 64 16.58 -0.25 4.88
C ASP A 64 15.21 -0.07 4.21
N TYR A 65 14.22 0.48 4.93
CA TYR A 65 12.92 0.85 4.35
C TYR A 65 12.99 1.96 3.30
N GLU A 66 14.05 2.78 3.29
CA GLU A 66 14.26 3.80 2.24
C GLU A 66 14.43 3.17 0.85
N ASN A 67 14.86 1.91 0.79
CA ASN A 67 14.96 1.13 -0.44
C ASN A 67 13.63 0.50 -0.89
N TYR A 68 12.58 0.60 -0.06
CA TYR A 68 11.28 -0.04 -0.28
C TYR A 68 10.17 1.01 -0.22
N VAL A 69 10.19 1.96 -1.14
CA VAL A 69 9.13 2.98 -1.28
C VAL A 69 8.30 2.66 -2.52
N PHE A 70 6.98 2.54 -2.33
CA PHE A 70 6.01 2.18 -3.37
C PHE A 70 5.04 3.36 -3.62
N PRO A 71 5.51 4.42 -4.32
CA PRO A 71 4.73 5.65 -4.49
C PRO A 71 3.56 5.51 -5.45
N LYS A 72 3.49 4.44 -6.25
CA LYS A 72 2.39 4.22 -7.20
C LYS A 72 1.13 3.69 -6.52
N LEU A 73 1.29 2.92 -5.44
CA LEU A 73 0.17 2.28 -4.76
C LEU A 73 -0.71 3.32 -4.08
N ARG A 74 -1.96 3.42 -4.53
CA ARG A 74 -2.94 4.41 -4.07
C ARG A 74 -4.11 3.79 -3.36
N VAL A 75 -4.55 2.60 -3.79
CA VAL A 75 -5.80 1.99 -3.31
C VAL A 75 -5.61 0.50 -3.03
N ILE A 76 -6.11 0.06 -1.88
CA ILE A 76 -6.28 -1.37 -1.53
C ILE A 76 -7.78 -1.65 -1.39
N SER A 77 -8.33 -2.54 -2.21
CA SER A 77 -9.78 -2.82 -2.21
C SER A 77 -10.23 -3.69 -1.03
N GLY A 78 -9.36 -4.59 -0.55
CA GLY A 78 -9.62 -5.49 0.58
C GLY A 78 -9.08 -4.91 1.89
N SER A 79 -8.23 -5.68 2.56
CA SER A 79 -7.61 -5.34 3.84
C SER A 79 -6.08 -5.27 3.75
N LEU A 80 -5.48 -4.48 4.63
CA LEU A 80 -4.05 -4.41 4.84
C LEU A 80 -3.70 -5.06 6.19
N PHE A 81 -2.87 -6.09 6.15
CA PHE A 81 -2.32 -6.75 7.34
C PHE A 81 -0.80 -6.61 7.34
N MET A 82 -0.25 -6.07 8.41
CA MET A 82 1.18 -5.84 8.55
C MET A 82 1.65 -6.37 9.91
N PHE A 83 2.46 -7.43 9.88
CA PHE A 83 2.99 -8.08 11.08
C PHE A 83 4.52 -8.03 11.13
N ASN A 84 5.02 -7.59 12.29
CA ASN A 84 6.43 -7.69 12.68
C ASN A 84 7.40 -6.94 11.74
N LEU A 85 6.98 -5.75 11.28
CA LEU A 85 7.85 -4.78 10.59
C LEU A 85 8.49 -3.86 11.63
N THR A 86 9.45 -4.38 12.37
CA THR A 86 10.23 -3.62 13.35
C THR A 86 10.94 -2.45 12.66
N HIS A 87 11.09 -1.34 13.38
CA HIS A 87 11.70 -0.09 12.88
C HIS A 87 10.92 0.63 11.77
N LEU A 88 9.77 0.11 11.34
CA LEU A 88 8.85 0.89 10.54
C LEU A 88 8.14 1.90 11.44
N ASN A 89 8.33 3.19 11.13
CA ASN A 89 7.79 4.30 11.91
C ASN A 89 6.43 4.77 11.37
N SER A 90 6.14 4.61 10.08
CA SER A 90 4.82 4.91 9.49
C SER A 90 4.55 4.06 8.25
N ILE A 91 3.27 3.72 8.01
CA ILE A 91 2.83 3.10 6.75
C ILE A 91 3.23 3.98 5.54
N GLY A 92 3.23 5.30 5.72
CA GLY A 92 3.61 6.26 4.69
C GLY A 92 5.07 6.18 4.25
N GLN A 93 5.96 5.56 5.03
CA GLN A 93 7.34 5.29 4.60
C GLN A 93 7.36 4.29 3.43
N LEU A 94 6.50 3.27 3.48
CA LEU A 94 6.35 2.30 2.39
C LEU A 94 5.39 2.79 1.31
N PHE A 95 4.27 3.39 1.71
CA PHE A 95 3.16 3.75 0.81
C PHE A 95 2.80 5.23 0.93
N PRO A 96 3.62 6.16 0.43
CA PRO A 96 3.43 7.60 0.64
C PRO A 96 2.16 8.16 0.01
N ASN A 97 1.61 7.50 -1.02
CA ASN A 97 0.41 7.93 -1.74
C ASN A 97 -0.80 7.01 -1.51
N LEU A 98 -0.72 6.07 -0.57
CA LEU A 98 -1.85 5.23 -0.21
C LEU A 98 -2.93 6.09 0.45
N ASN A 99 -4.07 6.23 -0.22
CA ASN A 99 -5.13 7.14 0.20
C ASN A 99 -6.41 6.42 0.65
N GLN A 100 -6.55 5.13 0.33
CA GLN A 100 -7.78 4.40 0.59
C GLN A 100 -7.55 2.89 0.77
N ILE A 101 -8.11 2.37 1.86
CA ILE A 101 -8.34 0.94 2.07
C ILE A 101 -9.87 0.75 2.12
N GLN A 102 -10.44 0.05 1.14
CA GLN A 102 -11.90 0.00 0.97
C GLN A 102 -12.58 -1.01 1.90
N GLY A 103 -11.89 -2.06 2.35
CA GLY A 103 -12.46 -3.04 3.28
C GLY A 103 -13.52 -3.95 2.66
N ARG A 104 -13.46 -4.24 1.35
CA ARG A 104 -14.37 -5.21 0.69
C ARG A 104 -14.16 -6.65 1.19
N SER A 105 -12.97 -6.93 1.71
CA SER A 105 -12.60 -8.18 2.36
C SER A 105 -11.88 -7.87 3.68
N LEU A 106 -12.43 -8.36 4.79
CA LEU A 106 -11.97 -8.05 6.15
C LEU A 106 -11.22 -9.24 6.75
N ILE A 107 -10.23 -8.94 7.59
CA ILE A 107 -9.55 -9.94 8.43
C ILE A 107 -10.05 -9.68 9.86
N HIS A 108 -10.72 -10.67 10.46
CA HIS A 108 -11.32 -10.54 11.79
C HIS A 108 -12.17 -9.26 11.96
N ASP A 109 -12.96 -8.90 10.95
CA ASP A 109 -13.79 -7.67 10.90
C ASP A 109 -13.02 -6.33 10.80
N TYR A 110 -11.71 -6.37 10.53
CA TYR A 110 -10.88 -5.18 10.31
C TYR A 110 -10.40 -5.08 8.86
N SER A 111 -10.34 -3.85 8.35
CA SER A 111 -9.73 -3.52 7.06
C SER A 111 -8.24 -3.16 7.17
N LEU A 112 -7.76 -2.83 8.36
CA LEU A 112 -6.37 -2.53 8.65
C LEU A 112 -5.97 -3.19 9.97
N ILE A 113 -4.90 -3.97 9.94
CA ILE A 113 -4.32 -4.60 11.13
C ILE A 113 -2.81 -4.36 11.10
N LEU A 114 -2.31 -3.72 12.15
CA LEU A 114 -0.90 -3.49 12.39
C LEU A 114 -0.55 -4.19 13.70
N TYR A 115 0.25 -5.26 13.65
CA TYR A 115 0.56 -6.06 14.84
C TYR A 115 2.07 -6.29 14.96
N GLY A 116 2.61 -6.30 16.17
CA GLY A 116 4.05 -6.51 16.41
C GLY A 116 4.98 -5.39 15.90
N ASN A 117 4.44 -4.29 15.38
CA ASN A 117 5.23 -3.17 14.88
C ASN A 117 5.56 -2.21 16.05
N THR A 118 6.74 -2.37 16.64
CA THR A 118 7.11 -1.76 17.94
C THR A 118 7.33 -0.25 17.91
N GLN A 119 7.52 0.35 16.73
CA GLN A 119 7.86 1.78 16.59
C GLN A 119 6.91 2.58 15.68
N LEU A 120 5.83 1.98 15.17
CA LEU A 120 4.86 2.71 14.35
C LEU A 120 4.26 3.87 15.16
N LYS A 121 4.70 5.10 14.86
CA LYS A 121 4.07 6.34 15.30
C LYS A 121 3.06 6.71 14.24
N GLU A 122 1.79 6.81 14.62
CA GLU A 122 0.73 7.32 13.76
C GLU A 122 0.96 8.83 13.53
N ASN A 123 1.96 9.19 12.72
CA ASN A 123 2.22 10.56 12.33
C ASN A 123 1.21 10.96 11.26
N GLY A 124 0.00 11.33 11.71
CA GLY A 124 -0.81 12.46 11.23
C GLY A 124 -1.15 12.62 9.75
N THR A 125 -0.73 11.74 8.83
CA THR A 125 -1.03 11.87 7.39
C THR A 125 -2.08 10.85 6.94
N LEU A 126 -2.96 10.48 7.87
CA LEU A 126 -4.27 9.86 7.62
C LEU A 126 -5.39 10.83 8.06
N GLU A 127 -5.19 12.15 7.94
CA GLU A 127 -6.21 13.16 8.24
C GLU A 127 -7.51 13.01 7.42
N THR A 128 -7.54 12.11 6.43
CA THR A 128 -8.81 11.69 5.81
C THR A 128 -8.83 10.18 5.57
N ARG A 129 -9.44 9.41 6.47
CA ARG A 129 -10.60 8.51 6.20
C ARG A 129 -10.82 7.55 7.38
N LYS A 130 -11.97 7.72 8.00
CA LYS A 130 -12.68 6.82 8.92
C LYS A 130 -12.22 5.36 8.81
N VAL A 131 -11.77 4.78 9.92
CA VAL A 131 -11.72 3.32 10.11
C VAL A 131 -13.13 2.80 9.90
N TYR A 132 -13.40 2.19 8.73
CA TYR A 132 -14.68 1.53 8.48
C TYR A 132 -14.71 0.22 9.26
N ARG A 133 -15.21 0.26 10.50
CA ARG A 133 -15.79 -0.92 11.14
C ARG A 133 -17.10 -1.23 10.41
N MET A 134 -17.03 -2.05 9.36
CA MET A 134 -18.22 -2.64 8.77
C MET A 134 -18.77 -3.68 9.77
N ARG A 135 -19.66 -3.26 10.67
CA ARG A 135 -20.50 -4.22 11.39
C ARG A 135 -21.39 -4.88 10.34
N LYS A 136 -21.23 -6.19 10.11
CA LYS A 136 -22.29 -6.99 9.50
C LYS A 136 -23.53 -6.85 10.38
N HIS A 137 -24.60 -6.31 9.81
CA HIS A 137 -25.96 -6.55 10.31
C HIS A 137 -26.43 -7.91 9.80
#